data_AF-A0AAU3Q4K3-F1
#
_entry.id   AF-A0AAU3Q4K3-F1
#
_cell.length_a   1.000
_cell.length_b   1.000
_cell.length_c   1.000
_cell.angle_alpha   90.00
_cell.angle_beta   90.00
_cell.angle_gamma   90.00
#
_symmetry.space_group_name_H-M   'P 1'
#
loop_
_entity.id
_entity.type
_entity.pdbx_description
1 polymer ?
#
loop_
_entity_poly.entity_id
_entity_poly.type
_entity_poly.pdbx_seq_one_letter_code
_entity_poly.pdbx_strand_id
1 'polypeptide(L)' 'MDDADRAQARVFLQLLAVQVGSLTREIALTGSGSSATQRLETELRDVHRYMDRLRHRFPDAVPHR' A
#
# COMPACT_ATOMS: atom_id res chain seq x y z
N MET A 1 14.30 -13.34 -16.21
CA MET A 1 13.40 -12.18 -16.33
C MET A 1 12.56 -12.05 -15.06
N ASP A 2 12.04 -13.17 -14.54
CA ASP A 2 11.22 -13.22 -13.32
C ASP A 2 11.87 -12.65 -12.05
N ASP A 3 13.18 -12.79 -11.86
CA ASP A 3 13.86 -12.27 -10.66
C ASP A 3 13.89 -10.75 -10.59
N ALA A 4 14.02 -10.08 -11.74
CA ALA A 4 13.99 -8.62 -11.83
C ALA A 4 12.58 -8.08 -11.52
N ASP A 5 11.55 -8.72 -12.08
CA ASP A 5 10.15 -8.37 -11.82
C ASP A 5 9.77 -8.60 -10.34
N ARG A 6 10.27 -9.69 -9.73
CA ARG A 6 10.11 -9.95 -8.29
C ARG A 6 10.84 -8.94 -7.42
N ALA A 7 12.08 -8.57 -7.76
CA ALA A 7 12.84 -7.54 -7.06
C ALA A 7 12.12 -6.19 -7.12
N GLN A 8 11.60 -5.84 -8.29
CA GLN A 8 10.80 -4.64 -8.49
C GLN A 8 9.48 -4.68 -7.69
N ALA A 9 8.77 -5.82 -7.68
CA ALA A 9 7.57 -6.01 -6.87
C ALA A 9 7.86 -5.82 -5.37
N ARG A 10 9.00 -6.32 -4.87
CA ARG A 10 9.44 -6.09 -3.47
C ARG A 10 9.61 -4.62 -3.16
N VAL A 11 10.29 -3.87 -4.04
CA VAL A 11 10.47 -2.43 -3.87
C VAL A 11 9.12 -1.71 -3.87
N PHE A 12 8.24 -2.03 -4.81
CA PHE A 12 6.89 -1.44 -4.84
C PHE A 12 6.09 -1.75 -3.57
N LEU A 13 6.14 -2.98 -3.06
CA LEU A 13 5.46 -3.33 -1.80
C LEU A 13 6.00 -2.51 -0.61
N GLN A 14 7.31 -2.26 -0.55
CA GLN A 14 7.90 -1.42 0.49
C GLN A 14 7.45 0.04 0.37
N LEU A 15 7.43 0.60 -0.84
CA LEU A 15 6.96 1.96 -1.09
C LEU A 15 5.48 2.12 -0.72
N LEU A 16 4.63 1.15 -1.11
CA LEU A 16 3.22 1.15 -0.75
C LEU A 16 3.01 1.03 0.76
N ALA A 17 3.84 0.27 1.47
CA ALA A 17 3.79 0.20 2.93
C ALA A 17 4.12 1.53 3.61
N VAL A 18 5.10 2.28 3.07
CA VAL A 18 5.38 3.65 3.53
C VAL A 18 4.18 4.57 3.27
N GLN A 19 3.57 4.47 2.09
CA GLN A 19 2.37 5.26 1.74
C GLN A 19 1.20 4.96 2.67
N VAL A 20 0.94 3.70 3.01
CA VAL A 20 -0.07 3.29 4.01
C VAL A 20 0.19 3.99 5.34
N GLY A 21 1.44 4.01 5.81
CA GLY A 21 1.82 4.69 7.05
C GLY A 21 1.55 6.21 6.98
N SER A 22 1.88 6.83 5.85
CA SER A 22 1.64 8.26 5.62
C SER A 22 0.14 8.60 5.62
N LEU A 23 -0.66 7.87 4.83
CA LEU A 23 -2.10 8.06 4.74
C LEU A 23 -2.79 7.84 6.10
N THR A 24 -2.39 6.80 6.83
CA THR A 24 -2.95 6.52 8.16
C THR A 24 -2.67 7.69 9.13
N ARG A 25 -1.46 8.25 9.09
CA ARG A 25 -1.11 9.43 9.89
C ARG A 25 -1.92 10.66 9.45
N GLU A 26 -2.07 10.88 8.16
CA GLU A 26 -2.81 12.03 7.63
C GLU A 26 -4.31 11.99 7.96
N ILE A 27 -4.92 10.80 7.87
CA ILE A 27 -6.29 10.54 8.34
C ILE A 27 -6.44 10.91 9.81
N ALA A 28 -5.48 10.48 10.65
CA ALA A 28 -5.50 10.79 12.07
C ALA A 28 -5.38 12.30 12.38
N LEU A 29 -4.71 13.06 11.50
CA LEU A 29 -4.50 14.51 11.66
C LEU A 29 -5.65 15.36 11.09
N THR A 30 -6.34 14.88 10.06
CA THR A 30 -7.38 15.63 9.33
C THR A 30 -8.70 15.71 10.12
N GLY A 31 -8.88 14.88 11.14
CA GLY A 31 -10.07 14.83 11.99
C GLY A 31 -11.22 14.03 11.36
N SER A 32 -12.11 13.47 12.18
CA SER A 32 -13.17 12.58 11.71
C SER A 32 -14.29 13.34 10.96
N GLY A 33 -14.87 12.70 9.95
CA GLY A 33 -16.10 13.17 9.29
C GLY A 33 -15.92 14.23 8.19
N SER A 34 -14.71 14.70 7.92
CA SER A 34 -14.45 15.61 6.80
C SER A 34 -14.47 14.88 5.45
N SER A 35 -14.82 15.59 4.37
CA SER A 35 -14.73 15.05 3.00
C SER A 35 -13.28 14.72 2.61
N ALA A 36 -12.31 15.44 3.17
CA ALA A 36 -10.89 15.15 3.00
C ALA A 36 -10.51 13.80 3.65
N THR A 37 -11.01 13.52 4.85
CA THR A 37 -10.80 12.24 5.54
C THR A 37 -11.37 11.07 4.75
N GLN A 38 -12.60 11.20 4.22
CA GLN A 38 -13.22 10.17 3.38
C GLN A 38 -12.41 9.90 2.09
N ARG A 39 -11.82 10.96 1.50
CA ARG A 39 -10.95 10.83 0.34
C ARG A 39 -9.67 10.07 0.69
N LEU A 40 -9.03 10.41 1.80
CA LEU A 40 -7.82 9.72 2.27
C LEU A 40 -8.09 8.25 2.62
N GLU A 41 -9.23 7.95 3.24
CA GLU A 41 -9.67 6.57 3.50
C GLU A 41 -9.91 5.77 2.21
N THR A 42 -10.45 6.42 1.17
CA THR A 42 -10.63 5.82 -0.15
C THR A 42 -9.28 5.50 -0.79
N GLU A 43 -8.34 6.46 -0.75
CA GLU A 43 -6.99 6.26 -1.26
C GLU A 43 -6.26 5.13 -0.51
N LEU A 44 -6.38 5.09 0.81
CA LEU A 44 -5.82 4.02 1.64
C LEU A 44 -6.37 2.65 1.24
N ARG A 45 -7.68 2.56 0.99
CA ARG A 45 -8.33 1.32 0.53
C ARG A 45 -7.81 0.88 -0.84
N ASP A 46 -7.60 1.81 -1.76
CA ASP A 46 -7.05 1.51 -3.09
C ASP A 46 -5.59 1.04 -2.99
N VAL A 47 -4.76 1.69 -2.17
CA VAL A 47 -3.38 1.26 -1.91
C VAL A 47 -3.35 -0.17 -1.37
N HIS A 48 -4.19 -0.51 -0.39
CA HIS A 48 -4.31 -1.88 0.10
C HIS A 48 -4.68 -2.88 -1.00
N ARG A 49 -5.67 -2.54 -1.83
CA ARG A 49 -6.08 -3.39 -2.97
C ARG A 49 -4.94 -3.60 -3.97
N TYR A 50 -4.13 -2.57 -4.25
CA TYR A 50 -2.95 -2.70 -5.12
C TYR A 50 -1.90 -3.61 -4.51
N MET A 51 -1.62 -3.46 -3.20
CA MET A 51 -0.70 -4.35 -2.50
C MET A 51 -1.15 -5.80 -2.58
N ASP A 52 -2.43 -6.08 -2.36
CA ASP A 52 -2.97 -7.44 -2.41
C ASP A 52 -2.89 -8.05 -3.81
N ARG A 53 -3.16 -7.27 -4.86
CA ARG A 53 -2.95 -7.71 -6.24
C ARG A 53 -1.48 -8.02 -6.53
N LEU A 54 -0.57 -7.19 -6.03
CA LEU A 54 0.87 -7.36 -6.24
C LEU A 54 1.40 -8.61 -5.50
N ARG A 55 0.93 -8.84 -4.27
CA ARG A 55 1.21 -10.05 -3.49
C ARG A 55 0.65 -11.30 -4.16
N HIS A 56 -0.56 -11.23 -4.70
CA HIS A 56 -1.17 -12.36 -5.41
C HIS A 56 -0.38 -12.71 -6.69
N ARG A 57 0.09 -11.69 -7.43
CA ARG A 57 0.90 -11.89 -8.65
C ARG A 57 2.32 -12.35 -8.35
N PHE A 58 2.91 -11.92 -7.24
CA PHE A 58 4.27 -12.25 -6.83
C PHE A 58 4.29 -12.76 -5.38
N PRO A 59 3.84 -13.99 -5.12
CA PRO A 59 3.75 -14.54 -3.76
C PRO A 59 5.11 -14.61 -3.05
N ASP A 60 6.17 -14.95 -3.80
CA ASP A 60 7.54 -15.05 -3.29
C ASP A 60 8.22 -13.68 -3.07
N ALA A 61 7.56 -12.58 -3.46
CA ALA A 61 8.04 -11.23 -3.15
C ALA A 61 7.75 -10.85 -1.69
N VAL A 62 6.87 -11.56 -0.99
CA VAL A 62 6.62 -11.30 0.43
C VAL A 62 7.61 -12.13 1.25
N PRO A 63 8.51 -11.49 2.03
CA PRO A 63 9.34 -12.25 2.96
C PRO A 63 8.42 -12.97 3.93
N HIS A 64 8.46 -14.30 3.91
CA HIS A 64 7.78 -15.14 4.89
C HIS A 64 8.48 -14.85 6.22
N ARG A 65 7.83 -14.03 7.05
CA ARG A 65 8.31 -13.70 8.39
C ARG A 65 7.79 -14.72 9.38
#